data_AF-A0AAU7D8X5-F1
#
_entry.id   AF-A0AAU7D8X5-F1
#
_cell.length_a   1.000
_cell.length_b   1.000
_cell.length_c   1.000
_cell.angle_alpha   90.00
_cell.angle_beta   90.00
_cell.angle_gamma   90.00
#
_symmetry.space_group_name_H-M   'P 1'
#
loop_
_entity.id
_entity.type
_entity.pdbx_description
1 polymer ?
#
loop_
_entity_poly.entity_id
_entity_poly.type
_entity_poly.pdbx_seq_one_letter_code
_entity_poly.pdbx_strand_id
1 'polypeptide(L)' 'MPDQPKPNDSSSFDDPEAPPLAPEDFYYEGPFLVFTAAYLLKRGYCCNNNCRHCPYR' A
#
# COMPACT_ATOMS: atom_id res chain seq x y z
N MET A 1 0.80 -25.04 -36.13
CA MET A 1 0.44 -24.70 -34.74
C MET A 1 1.68 -24.05 -34.15
N PRO A 2 1.75 -22.72 -34.00
CA PRO A 2 2.91 -22.11 -33.38
C PRO A 2 2.93 -22.50 -31.91
N ASP A 3 3.94 -23.27 -31.55
CA ASP A 3 4.36 -23.57 -30.19
C ASP A 3 4.46 -22.25 -29.42
N GLN A 4 3.61 -22.07 -28.42
CA GLN A 4 3.68 -20.92 -27.52
C GLN A 4 4.87 -21.12 -26.60
N PRO A 5 5.95 -20.32 -26.69
CA PRO A 5 6.91 -20.27 -25.61
C PRO A 5 6.24 -19.60 -24.41
N LYS A 6 5.83 -20.39 -23.41
CA LYS A 6 5.72 -19.93 -22.02
C LYS A 6 7.14 -19.99 -21.47
N PRO A 7 7.86 -18.86 -21.38
CA PRO A 7 8.27 -18.45 -20.03
C PRO A 7 8.59 -16.95 -19.92
N ASN A 8 7.86 -16.26 -19.05
CA ASN A 8 8.52 -15.59 -17.94
C ASN A 8 7.51 -15.43 -16.81
N ASP A 9 7.78 -16.12 -15.72
CA ASP A 9 7.48 -15.60 -14.40
C ASP A 9 8.30 -14.32 -14.25
N SER A 10 7.78 -13.22 -14.79
CA SER A 10 8.16 -11.89 -14.36
C SER A 10 6.97 -11.38 -13.59
N SER A 11 6.84 -11.91 -12.38
CA SER A 11 6.58 -11.09 -11.20
C SER A 11 6.59 -9.61 -11.58
N SER A 12 5.41 -9.06 -11.84
CA SER A 12 5.18 -7.62 -11.87
C SER A 12 5.24 -7.17 -10.42
N PHE A 13 6.44 -7.25 -9.84
CA PHE A 13 6.80 -6.82 -8.50
C PHE A 13 7.68 -5.56 -8.52
N ASP A 14 7.90 -5.02 -9.72
CA ASP A 14 8.26 -3.64 -9.92
C ASP A 14 6.99 -2.90 -10.34
N ASP A 15 6.14 -2.59 -9.35
CA ASP A 15 5.22 -1.47 -9.47
C ASP A 15 5.95 -0.25 -8.88
N PRO A 16 6.61 0.59 -9.71
CA PRO A 16 7.32 1.77 -9.24
C PRO A 16 6.35 2.92 -8.92
N GLU A 17 5.11 2.66 -8.54
CA GLU A 17 4.10 3.71 -8.36
C GLU A 17 3.35 3.62 -7.02
N ALA A 18 3.99 3.07 -5.99
CA ALA A 18 3.67 3.49 -4.63
C ALA A 18 4.37 4.84 -4.39
N PRO A 19 3.66 5.99 -4.41
CA PRO A 19 4.31 7.27 -4.13
C PRO A 19 5.01 7.19 -2.77
N PRO A 20 6.25 7.71 -2.66
CA PRO A 20 6.99 7.68 -1.41
C PRO A 20 6.09 8.26 -0.32
N LEU A 21 5.98 7.54 0.79
CA LEU A 21 5.14 7.93 1.92
C LEU A 21 5.51 9.36 2.31
N ALA A 22 4.59 10.28 2.05
CA ALA A 22 4.80 11.67 2.34
C ALA A 22 4.77 11.86 3.87
N PRO A 23 5.43 12.90 4.39
CA PRO A 23 5.25 13.28 5.81
C PRO A 23 3.79 13.68 6.14
N GLU A 24 2.93 13.75 5.14
CA GLU A 24 1.49 13.99 5.25
C GLU A 24 0.71 12.69 5.53
N ASP A 25 1.27 11.53 5.17
CA ASP A 25 0.64 10.22 5.32
C ASP A 25 0.69 9.71 6.76
N PHE A 26 1.65 10.16 7.55
CA PHE A 26 1.80 9.80 8.95
C PHE A 26 2.38 10.98 9.73
N TYR A 27 2.00 11.11 11.00
CA TYR A 27 2.57 12.10 11.89
C TYR A 27 3.00 11.45 13.19
N TYR A 28 3.95 12.10 13.85
CA TYR A 28 4.39 11.70 15.18
C TYR A 28 3.62 12.49 16.23
N GLU A 29 2.95 11.77 17.11
CA GLU A 29 2.26 12.30 18.27
C GLU A 29 3.08 11.84 19.50
N GLY A 30 4.15 12.59 19.77
CA GLY A 30 5.15 12.23 20.77
C GLY A 30 5.93 10.95 20.40
N PRO A 31 5.94 9.91 21.24
CA PRO A 31 6.60 8.64 20.94
C PRO A 31 5.78 7.73 20.01
N PHE A 32 4.54 8.12 19.67
CA PHE A 32 3.63 7.31 18.87
C PHE A 32 3.63 7.76 17.42
N LEU A 33 3.73 6.79 16.50
CA LEU A 33 3.56 7.02 15.08
C LEU A 33 2.10 6.80 14.71
N VAL A 34 1.44 7.85 14.23
CA VAL A 34 0.02 7.84 13.87
C VAL A 34 -0.10 7.89 12.35
N PHE A 35 -0.65 6.82 11.79
CA PHE A 35 -0.98 6.76 10.36
C PHE A 35 -2.31 7.47 10.07
N THR A 36 -2.32 8.25 8.99
CA THR A 36 -3.52 8.95 8.53
C THR A 36 -4.36 8.07 7.59
N ALA A 37 -5.55 8.56 7.24
CA ALA A 37 -6.41 7.90 6.26
C ALA A 37 -5.75 7.78 4.88
N ALA A 38 -4.93 8.75 4.47
CA ALA A 38 -4.23 8.75 3.18
C ALA A 38 -3.24 7.58 3.07
N TYR A 39 -2.51 7.31 4.16
CA TYR A 39 -1.64 6.13 4.27
C TYR A 39 -2.43 4.83 4.12
N LEU A 40 -3.54 4.72 4.84
CA LEU A 40 -4.41 3.53 4.81
C LEU A 40 -5.02 3.31 3.41
N LEU A 41 -5.29 4.39 2.67
CA LEU A 41 -5.78 4.36 1.30
C LEU A 41 -4.69 3.87 0.32
N LYS A 42 -3.47 4.42 0.41
CA LYS A 42 -2.31 4.01 -0.40
C LYS A 42 -1.91 2.56 -0.16
N ARG A 43 -2.05 2.08 1.08
CA ARG A 43 -1.78 0.69 1.47
C ARG A 43 -2.73 -0.31 0.78
N GLY A 44 -3.92 0.12 0.36
CA GLY A 44 -4.80 -0.69 -0.46
C GLY A 44 -5.46 -1.89 0.25
N TYR A 45 -5.31 -2.03 1.58
CA TYR A 45 -5.96 -3.12 2.32
C TYR A 45 -6.46 -2.73 3.72
N CYS A 46 -7.59 -3.32 4.12
CA CYS A 46 -8.15 -3.18 5.45
C CYS A 46 -7.46 -4.13 6.43
N CYS A 47 -6.83 -3.57 7.47
CA CYS A 47 -6.14 -4.35 8.50
C CYS A 47 -7.05 -4.92 9.60
N ASN A 48 -8.39 -4.77 9.48
CA ASN A 48 -9.42 -5.25 10.42
C ASN A 48 -9.24 -4.86 11.91
N ASN A 49 -8.29 -3.98 12.23
CA ASN A 49 -7.99 -3.50 13.58
C ASN A 49 -8.89 -2.33 14.02
N ASN A 50 -10.02 -2.10 13.36
CA ASN A 50 -11.01 -1.10 13.76
C ASN A 50 -10.43 0.34 13.86
N CYS A 51 -9.46 0.68 13.01
CA CYS A 51 -8.73 1.94 13.05
C CYS A 51 -9.66 3.15 12.86
N ARG A 52 -9.41 4.23 13.62
CA ARG A 52 -10.26 5.44 13.63
C ARG A 52 -10.31 6.17 12.28
N HIS A 53 -9.27 6.01 11.45
CA HIS A 53 -9.13 6.63 10.12
C HIS A 53 -9.26 5.60 8.99
N CYS A 54 -9.93 4.47 9.23
CA CYS A 54 -10.06 3.42 8.21
C CYS A 54 -10.95 3.91 7.04
N PRO A 55 -10.45 3.91 5.79
CA PRO A 55 -11.25 4.32 4.63
C PRO A 55 -12.22 3.23 4.14
N TYR A 56 -12.09 1.99 4.63
CA TYR A 56 -12.90 0.82 4.24
C TYR A 56 -14.02 0.49 5.24
N ARG A 57 -14.30 1.40 6.19
CA ARG A 57 -15.35 1.28 7.20
C ARG A 57 -16.51 2.21 6.88
#